data_AF-A0A235AAT3-F1
#
_entry.id   AF-A0A235AAT3-F1
#
_cell.length_a   1.000
_cell.length_b   1.000
_cell.length_c   1.000
_cell.angle_alpha   90.00
_cell.angle_beta   90.00
_cell.angle_gamma   90.00
#
_symmetry.space_group_name_H-M   'P 1'
#
loop_
_entity.id
_entity.type
_entity.pdbx_description
1 polymer ?
#
loop_
_entity_poly.entity_id
_entity_poly.type
_entity_poly.pdbx_seq_one_letter_code
_entity_poly.pdbx_strand_id
1 'polypeptide(L)'
;MLLSGLATIMLGLADLSGLAAWGFALSAVVTLVTALEPFFNFRARWVSADQALARWHRDEEELTTYVATRPEERLKVEDVIRFDDARREAWAQFSRDWLAERRGASKEVGR
;
A
#
# COMPACT_ATOMS: atom_id res chain seq x y z
N MET A 1 -10.22 18.41 -8.03
CA MET A 1 -11.22 17.48 -8.60
C MET A 1 -12.42 17.26 -7.70
N LEU A 2 -12.24 17.01 -6.39
CA LEU A 2 -13.35 16.91 -5.42
C LEU A 2 -14.33 18.11 -5.46
N LEU A 3 -13.82 19.34 -5.50
CA LEU A 3 -14.66 20.55 -5.58
C LEU A 3 -15.52 20.62 -6.86
N SER A 4 -14.95 20.24 -8.01
CA SER A 4 -15.68 20.26 -9.28
C SER A 4 -16.76 19.17 -9.33
N GLY A 5 -16.47 17.98 -8.81
CA GLY A 5 -17.47 16.91 -8.67
C GLY A 5 -18.64 17.33 -7.76
N LEU A 6 -18.33 17.92 -6.60
CA LEU A 6 -19.34 18.47 -5.68
C LEU A 6 -20.18 19.57 -6.32
N ALA A 7 -19.57 20.45 -7.13
CA ALA A 7 -20.28 21.50 -7.85
C ALA A 7 -21.23 20.92 -8.91
N THR A 8 -20.83 19.90 -9.67
CA THR A 8 -21.71 19.21 -10.63
C THR A 8 -22.86 18.49 -9.92
N ILE A 9 -22.60 17.92 -8.74
CA ILE A 9 -23.63 17.27 -7.91
C ILE A 9 -24.65 18.30 -7.43
N MET A 10 -24.19 19.43 -6.86
CA MET A 10 -25.09 20.48 -6.40
C MET A 10 -25.89 21.11 -7.55
N LEU A 11 -25.29 21.28 -8.72
CA LEU A 11 -25.97 21.82 -9.90
C LEU A 11 -27.06 20.86 -10.40
N GLY A 12 -26.78 19.56 -10.47
CA GLY A 12 -27.77 18.56 -10.88
C GLY A 12 -28.91 18.40 -9.86
N LEU A 13 -28.62 18.45 -8.56
CA LEU A 13 -29.62 18.33 -7.52
C LEU A 13 -30.56 19.55 -7.45
N ALA A 14 -30.07 20.74 -7.83
CA ALA A 14 -30.86 21.97 -7.85
C ALA A 14 -31.94 21.98 -8.95
N ASP A 15 -31.74 21.21 -10.03
CA ASP A 15 -32.61 21.17 -11.21
C ASP A 15 -33.55 19.95 -11.23
N LEU A 16 -33.35 18.98 -10.33
CA LEU A 16 -34.09 17.71 -10.27
C LEU A 16 -34.99 17.62 -9.02
N SER A 17 -36.18 17.05 -9.16
CA SER A 17 -37.10 16.78 -8.03
C SER A 17 -37.60 15.33 -8.01
N GLY A 18 -38.07 14.88 -6.84
CA GLY A 18 -38.62 13.54 -6.65
C GLY A 18 -37.60 12.41 -6.78
N LEU A 19 -37.99 11.31 -7.44
CA LEU A 19 -37.16 10.10 -7.58
C LEU A 19 -35.87 10.33 -8.39
N ALA A 20 -35.87 11.29 -9.32
CA ALA A 20 -34.72 11.61 -10.15
C ALA A 20 -33.58 12.25 -9.34
N ALA A 21 -33.92 13.13 -8.40
CA ALA A 21 -32.96 13.72 -7.46
C ALA A 21 -32.31 12.64 -6.58
N TRP A 22 -33.08 11.66 -6.11
CA TRP A 22 -32.56 10.52 -5.34
C TRP A 22 -31.64 9.63 -6.17
N GLY A 23 -32.02 9.29 -7.41
CA GLY A 23 -31.19 8.49 -8.30
C GLY A 23 -29.84 9.16 -8.61
N PHE A 24 -29.87 10.48 -8.85
CA PHE A 24 -28.67 11.27 -9.07
C PHE A 24 -27.77 11.33 -7.83
N ALA A 25 -28.34 11.58 -6.65
CA ALA A 25 -27.58 11.61 -5.39
C ALA A 25 -26.89 10.27 -5.10
N LEU A 26 -27.60 9.15 -5.27
CA LEU A 26 -27.04 7.82 -5.04
C LEU A 26 -25.91 7.49 -6.05
N SER A 27 -26.11 7.80 -7.33
CA SER A 27 -25.09 7.62 -8.37
C SER A 27 -23.84 8.46 -8.11
N ALA A 28 -24.02 9.70 -7.67
CA ALA A 28 -22.93 10.59 -7.29
C ALA A 28 -22.14 10.07 -6.08
N VAL A 29 -22.83 9.53 -5.06
CA VAL A 29 -22.18 8.90 -3.91
C VAL A 29 -21.38 7.67 -4.34
N VAL A 30 -21.96 6.79 -5.15
CA VAL A 30 -21.24 5.61 -5.68
C VAL A 30 -20.00 6.05 -6.46
N THR A 31 -20.14 7.03 -7.35
CA THR A 31 -19.03 7.58 -8.13
C THR A 31 -17.92 8.11 -7.24
N LEU A 32 -18.27 8.85 -6.18
CA LEU A 32 -17.30 9.38 -5.23
C LEU A 32 -16.58 8.27 -4.47
N VAL A 33 -17.32 7.25 -4.00
CA VAL A 33 -16.77 6.10 -3.27
C VAL A 33 -15.82 5.31 -4.17
N THR A 34 -16.22 4.99 -5.41
CA THR A 34 -15.37 4.30 -6.38
C THR A 34 -14.14 5.12 -6.77
N ALA A 35 -14.26 6.46 -6.87
CA ALA A 35 -13.11 7.31 -7.14
C ALA A 35 -12.12 7.40 -5.97
N LEU A 36 -12.59 7.21 -4.72
CA LEU A 36 -11.77 7.23 -3.51
C LEU A 36 -11.17 5.85 -3.17
N GLU A 37 -11.74 4.76 -3.67
CA GLU A 37 -11.26 3.40 -3.45
C GLU A 37 -9.74 3.23 -3.76
N PRO A 38 -9.19 3.74 -4.88
CA PRO A 38 -7.75 3.64 -5.15
C PRO A 38 -6.89 4.36 -4.11
N PHE A 39 -7.39 5.45 -3.52
CA PHE A 39 -6.67 6.22 -2.50
C PHE A 39 -6.54 5.43 -1.19
N PHE A 40 -7.61 4.75 -0.77
CA PHE A 40 -7.56 3.88 0.41
C PHE A 40 -6.68 2.65 0.17
N ASN A 41 -6.76 2.05 -1.02
CA ASN A 41 -5.90 0.92 -1.41
C ASN A 41 -4.41 1.32 -1.43
N PHE A 42 -4.11 2.54 -1.86
CA PHE A 42 -2.75 3.10 -1.83
C PHE A 42 -2.21 3.28 -0.41
N ARG A 43 -3.06 3.69 0.55
CA ARG A 43 -2.64 3.83 1.96
C ARG A 43 -2.27 2.49 2.58
N ALA A 44 -3.08 1.44 2.35
CA ALA A 44 -2.78 0.10 2.85
C ALA A 44 -1.43 -0.43 2.29
N ARG A 45 -1.21 -0.20 0.99
CA ARG A 45 0.04 -0.51 0.31
C ARG A 45 1.26 0.20 0.90
N TRP A 46 1.13 1.49 1.22
CA TRP A 46 2.20 2.22 1.90
C TRP A 46 2.56 1.64 3.26
N VAL A 47 1.55 1.26 4.05
CA VAL A 47 1.77 0.64 5.36
C VAL A 47 2.52 -0.70 5.21
N SER A 48 2.18 -1.51 4.21
CA SER A 48 2.90 -2.77 3.95
C SER A 48 4.37 -2.56 3.58
N ALA A 49 4.65 -1.53 2.77
CA ALA A 49 6.00 -1.17 2.37
C ALA A 49 6.82 -0.66 3.57
N ASP A 50 6.21 0.16 4.40
CA ASP A 50 6.82 0.69 5.62
C ASP A 50 7.19 -0.42 6.61
N GLN A 51 6.30 -1.40 6.80
CA GLN A 51 6.58 -2.58 7.62
C GLN A 51 7.69 -3.48 7.05
N ALA A 52 7.82 -3.56 5.73
CA ALA A 52 8.90 -4.30 5.09
C ALA A 52 10.25 -3.58 5.27
N LEU A 53 10.27 -2.26 5.07
CA LEU A 53 11.44 -1.41 5.29
C LEU A 53 11.89 -1.43 6.76
N ALA A 54 10.96 -1.36 7.71
CA ALA A 54 11.28 -1.45 9.13
C ALA A 54 11.98 -2.78 9.49
N ARG A 55 11.55 -3.90 8.90
CA ARG A 55 12.19 -5.20 9.09
C ARG A 55 13.58 -5.25 8.46
N TRP A 56 13.72 -4.75 7.23
CA TRP A 56 15.02 -4.64 6.57
C TRP A 56 16.01 -3.83 7.40
N HIS A 57 15.62 -2.64 7.87
CA HIS A 57 16.51 -1.77 8.64
C HIS A 57 16.92 -2.39 9.97
N ARG A 58 16.03 -3.16 10.61
CA ARG A 58 16.37 -3.91 11.82
C ARG A 58 17.50 -4.92 11.56
N ASP A 59 17.41 -5.69 10.48
CA ASP A 59 18.45 -6.69 10.14
C ASP A 59 19.79 -6.01 9.79
N GLU A 60 19.73 -4.85 9.13
CA GLU A 60 20.91 -4.02 8.82
C GLU A 60 21.56 -3.43 10.07
N GLU A 61 20.77 -2.93 11.02
CA GLU A 61 21.25 -2.45 12.32
C GLU A 61 21.88 -3.59 13.14
N GLU A 62 21.29 -4.78 13.11
CA GLU A 62 21.82 -5.94 13.82
C GLU A 62 23.16 -6.40 13.22
N LEU A 63 23.28 -6.43 11.89
CA LEU A 63 24.55 -6.67 11.21
C LEU A 63 25.59 -5.60 11.55
N THR A 64 25.20 -4.33 11.49
CA THR A 64 26.09 -3.20 11.83
C THR A 64 26.60 -3.33 13.25
N THR A 65 25.72 -3.66 14.19
CA THR A 65 26.07 -3.90 15.60
C THR A 65 26.99 -5.10 15.75
N TYR A 66 26.70 -6.21 15.05
CA TYR A 66 27.53 -7.42 15.08
C TYR A 66 28.96 -7.13 14.64
N VAL A 67 29.14 -6.39 13.54
CA VAL A 67 30.46 -6.04 13.00
C VAL A 67 31.17 -5.02 13.90
N ALA A 68 30.46 -4.01 14.39
CA ALA A 68 31.06 -2.94 15.20
C ALA A 68 31.48 -3.39 16.61
N THR A 69 30.85 -4.42 17.17
CA THR A 69 31.07 -4.84 18.57
C THR A 69 32.01 -6.03 18.73
N ARG A 70 32.45 -6.64 17.62
CA ARG A 70 33.29 -7.85 17.66
C ARG A 70 34.67 -7.60 17.06
N PRO A 71 35.74 -8.17 17.66
CA PRO A 71 37.05 -8.19 17.03
C PRO A 71 37.02 -9.09 15.78
N GLU A 72 37.89 -8.79 14.81
CA GLU A 72 37.89 -9.41 13.48
C GLU A 72 37.99 -10.94 13.54
N GLU A 73 38.78 -11.49 14.46
CA GLU A 73 38.96 -12.94 14.58
C GLU A 73 37.69 -13.68 15.06
N ARG A 74 36.70 -12.94 15.57
CA ARG A 74 35.40 -13.47 16.01
C ARG A 74 34.27 -13.21 15.02
N LEU A 75 34.54 -12.52 13.92
CA LEU A 75 33.58 -12.34 12.83
C LEU A 75 33.49 -13.63 12.03
N LYS A 76 32.29 -14.19 11.93
CA LYS A 76 32.04 -15.39 11.12
C LYS A 76 31.30 -14.99 9.86
N VAL A 77 31.80 -15.47 8.72
CA VAL A 77 31.14 -15.28 7.43
C VAL A 77 29.73 -15.86 7.45
N GLU A 78 29.52 -17.00 8.14
CA GLU A 78 28.19 -17.60 8.26
C GLU A 78 27.17 -16.66 8.94
N ASP A 79 27.59 -15.91 9.97
CA ASP A 79 26.72 -14.96 10.66
C ASP A 79 26.36 -13.77 9.76
N VAL A 80 27.32 -13.28 8.97
CA VAL A 80 27.10 -12.18 8.00
C VAL A 80 26.15 -12.62 6.89
N ILE A 81 26.34 -13.81 6.34
CA ILE A 81 25.44 -14.39 5.32
C ILE A 81 24.04 -14.54 5.90
N ARG A 82 23.91 -15.01 7.14
CA ARG A 82 22.60 -15.13 7.81
C ARG A 82 21.84 -13.80 7.89
N PHE A 83 22.53 -12.70 8.21
CA PHE A 83 21.90 -11.37 8.22
C PHE A 83 21.48 -10.92 6.82
N ASP A 84 22.31 -11.17 5.80
CA ASP A 84 21.95 -10.85 4.42
C ASP A 84 20.77 -11.69 3.92
N ASP A 85 20.71 -12.97 4.26
CA ASP A 85 19.60 -13.85 3.92
C ASP A 85 18.29 -13.41 4.58
N ALA A 86 18.32 -12.98 5.85
CA ALA A 86 17.15 -12.43 6.54
C ALA A 86 16.60 -11.19 5.81
N ARG A 87 17.48 -10.27 5.43
CA ARG A 87 17.15 -9.07 4.66
C ARG A 87 16.56 -9.41 3.29
N ARG A 88 17.16 -10.36 2.57
CA ARG A 88 16.67 -10.84 1.26
C ARG A 88 15.29 -11.48 1.39
N GLU A 89 15.06 -12.27 2.43
CA GLU A 89 13.77 -12.92 2.66
C GLU A 89 12.68 -11.89 2.97
N ALA A 90 12.97 -10.89 3.81
CA ALA A 90 12.03 -9.80 4.10
C ALA A 90 11.61 -9.07 2.81
N TRP A 91 12.57 -8.79 1.92
CA TRP A 91 12.30 -8.17 0.63
C TRP A 91 11.56 -9.08 -0.34
N ALA A 92 11.92 -10.35 -0.38
CA ALA A 92 11.27 -11.35 -1.23
C ALA A 92 9.80 -11.53 -0.83
N GLN A 93 9.52 -11.60 0.48
CA GLN A 93 8.15 -11.67 1.00
C GLN A 93 7.34 -10.43 0.59
N PHE A 94 7.85 -9.22 0.83
CA PHE A 94 7.20 -7.99 0.39
C PHE A 94 6.92 -7.98 -1.11
N SER A 95 7.89 -8.39 -1.93
CA SER A 95 7.74 -8.44 -3.38
C SER A 95 6.67 -9.45 -3.82
N ARG A 96 6.59 -10.60 -3.16
CA ARG A 96 5.55 -11.62 -3.41
C ARG A 96 4.17 -11.07 -3.09
N ASP A 97 4.00 -10.46 -1.93
CA ASP A 97 2.72 -9.90 -1.46
C ASP A 97 2.26 -8.76 -2.40
N TRP A 98 3.18 -7.85 -2.74
CA TRP A 98 2.92 -6.77 -3.69
C TRP A 98 2.44 -7.27 -5.06
N LEU A 99 3.10 -8.29 -5.61
CA LEU A 99 2.71 -8.89 -6.89
C LEU A 99 1.40 -9.67 -6.79
N ALA A 100 1.11 -10.29 -5.63
CA ALA A 100 -0.16 -10.99 -5.40
C ALA A 100 -1.33 -10.01 -5.38
N GLU A 101 -1.21 -8.90 -4.66
CA GLU A 101 -2.22 -7.83 -4.63
C GLU A 101 -2.50 -7.26 -6.03
N ARG A 102 -1.46 -7.01 -6.82
CA ARG A 102 -1.63 -6.47 -8.18
C ARG A 102 -2.28 -7.47 -9.13
N ARG A 103 -1.95 -8.77 -8.99
CA ARG A 103 -2.60 -9.83 -9.77
C ARG A 103 -4.05 -10.05 -9.34
N GLY A 104 -4.36 -9.93 -8.06
CA GLY A 104 -5.73 -9.96 -7.53
C GLY A 104 -6.57 -8.79 -8.04
N ALA A 105 -6.06 -7.57 -7.93
CA ALA A 105 -6.73 -6.36 -8.42
C ALA A 105 -6.98 -6.41 -9.94
N SER A 106 -6.07 -7.01 -10.72
CA SER A 106 -6.26 -7.16 -12.16
C SER A 106 -7.37 -8.16 -12.55
N LYS A 107 -7.76 -9.07 -11.64
CA LYS A 107 -8.86 -10.04 -11.88
C LYS A 107 -10.24 -9.46 -11.55
N GLU A 108 -10.34 -8.51 -10.62
CA GLU A 108 -11.60 -7.83 -10.29
C GLU A 108 -12.00 -6.79 -11.34
N VAL A 109 -11.04 -6.11 -11.99
CA VAL A 109 -11.32 -5.12 -13.05
C VAL A 109 -11.79 -5.77 -14.37
N GLY A 110 -11.56 -7.08 -14.55
CA GLY A 110 -11.92 -7.82 -15.76
C GLY A 110 -13.27 -8.54 -15.71
N ARG A 111 -14.11 -8.30 -14.70
CA ARG A 111 -15.40 -8.99 -14.50
C ARG A 111 -16.58 -8.03 -14.52
#